data_AF-A0A1C6SKD9-F1
#
_entry.id   AF-A0A1C6SKD9-F1
#
_cell.length_a   1.000
_cell.length_b   1.000
_cell.length_c   1.000
_cell.angle_alpha   90.00
_cell.angle_beta   90.00
_cell.angle_gamma   90.00
#
_symmetry.space_group_name_H-M   'P 1'
#
loop_
_entity.id
_entity.type
_entity.pdbx_description
1 polymer ?
#
loop_
_entity_poly.entity_id
_entity_poly.type
_entity_poly.pdbx_seq_one_letter_code
_entity_poly.pdbx_strand_id
1 'polypeptide(L)'
;MEPVPPAIRHSGMMRILAAGLSLVLLTACSPAGHGGQREVRRHVPAVGERDDTSSTRGSVAYYFSPPQPYPGPTWTKGGRPVDGRELNSIAGPDHCDWQSAVMMHLGWPLGTVSQSTAEIRQFIRDPEGVIGYGVRDKLAIATDLPDDARDTGYRNGELELWLSPSDPDAAYLRAGDDVERWPRADPIVACR
;
A
#
# COMPACT_ATOMS: atom_id res chain seq x y z
N MET A 1 43.65 -4.12 -4.85
CA MET A 1 43.35 -5.47 -5.35
C MET A 1 42.46 -6.11 -4.31
N GLU A 2 41.16 -5.92 -4.43
CA GLU A 2 40.16 -6.52 -3.53
C GLU A 2 39.63 -7.83 -4.13
N PRO A 3 39.32 -8.84 -3.30
CA PRO A 3 38.79 -10.11 -3.77
C PRO A 3 37.29 -10.03 -4.10
N VAL A 4 36.93 -10.53 -5.27
CA VAL A 4 35.54 -10.70 -5.74
C VAL A 4 34.89 -11.89 -5.04
N PRO A 5 33.68 -11.77 -4.46
CA PRO A 5 32.96 -12.91 -3.87
C PRO A 5 32.35 -13.84 -4.95
N PRO A 6 32.26 -15.17 -4.70
CA PRO A 6 31.78 -16.13 -5.69
C PRO A 6 30.24 -16.11 -5.86
N ALA A 7 29.82 -16.36 -7.10
CA ALA A 7 28.43 -16.51 -7.52
C ALA A 7 27.75 -17.74 -6.86
N ILE A 8 26.57 -17.51 -6.27
CA ILE A 8 25.73 -18.57 -5.70
C ILE A 8 24.96 -19.25 -6.83
N ARG A 9 25.11 -20.57 -6.93
CA ARG A 9 24.40 -21.45 -7.87
C ARG A 9 22.96 -21.69 -7.40
N HIS A 10 22.00 -21.50 -8.30
CA HIS A 10 20.64 -22.01 -8.15
C HIS A 10 20.64 -23.54 -8.33
N SER A 11 20.39 -24.28 -7.25
CA SER A 11 19.94 -25.68 -7.34
C SER A 11 18.44 -25.72 -7.15
N GLY A 12 17.73 -26.02 -8.24
CA GLY A 12 16.34 -26.45 -8.18
C GLY A 12 16.24 -27.84 -7.55
N MET A 13 15.19 -28.06 -6.78
CA MET A 13 14.71 -29.41 -6.47
C MET A 13 13.18 -29.42 -6.49
N MET A 14 12.70 -29.96 -7.61
CA MET A 14 11.34 -30.41 -7.87
C MET A 14 11.02 -31.56 -6.91
N ARG A 15 9.90 -31.47 -6.19
CA ARG A 15 9.29 -32.63 -5.50
C ARG A 15 7.84 -32.75 -5.93
N ILE A 16 7.64 -33.65 -6.87
CA ILE A 16 6.37 -34.26 -7.23
C ILE A 16 6.00 -35.22 -6.08
N LEU A 17 4.83 -35.02 -5.48
CA LEU A 17 4.17 -36.05 -4.68
C LEU A 17 2.90 -36.46 -5.41
N ALA A 18 2.95 -37.65 -5.98
CA ALA A 18 1.80 -38.41 -6.45
C ALA A 18 1.46 -39.47 -5.40
N ALA A 19 0.20 -39.57 -5.00
CA ALA A 19 -0.46 -40.81 -4.57
C ALA A 19 -1.91 -40.51 -4.18
N GLY A 20 -2.86 -41.25 -4.72
CA GLY A 20 -4.26 -41.15 -4.32
C GLY A 20 -5.27 -41.73 -5.31
N LEU A 21 -4.95 -42.88 -5.90
CA LEU A 21 -5.90 -43.66 -6.70
C LEU A 21 -6.86 -44.36 -5.71
N SER A 22 -8.13 -43.99 -5.72
CA SER A 22 -9.20 -44.81 -5.14
C SER A 22 -10.25 -45.07 -6.20
N LEU A 23 -10.22 -46.30 -6.69
CA LEU A 23 -11.18 -46.91 -7.59
C LEU A 23 -12.34 -47.42 -6.73
N VAL A 24 -13.55 -46.88 -6.94
CA VAL A 24 -14.79 -47.53 -6.51
C VAL A 24 -15.64 -47.71 -7.76
N LEU A 25 -15.81 -48.98 -8.14
CA LEU A 25 -16.69 -49.39 -9.23
C LEU A 25 -18.09 -49.71 -8.68
N LEU A 26 -19.06 -49.36 -9.53
CA LEU A 26 -20.39 -49.97 -9.72
C LEU A 26 -21.43 -49.74 -8.62
N THR A 27 -22.54 -49.10 -8.99
CA THR A 27 -23.77 -49.84 -9.38
C THR A 27 -24.70 -48.90 -10.13
N ALA A 28 -25.09 -49.28 -11.35
CA ALA A 28 -26.12 -48.62 -12.13
C ALA A 28 -27.50 -49.22 -11.82
N CYS A 29 -28.51 -48.37 -11.64
CA CYS A 29 -29.92 -48.70 -11.86
C CYS A 29 -30.68 -47.41 -12.18
N SER A 30 -31.07 -47.24 -13.43
CA SER A 30 -32.13 -46.31 -13.83
C SER A 30 -33.45 -47.07 -13.91
N PRO A 31 -34.56 -46.46 -13.48
CA PRO A 31 -35.84 -46.69 -14.12
C PRO A 31 -36.35 -45.41 -14.80
N ALA A 32 -36.80 -45.57 -16.04
CA ALA A 32 -37.59 -44.58 -16.75
C ALA A 32 -38.98 -44.46 -16.09
N GLY A 33 -39.41 -43.22 -15.83
CA GLY A 33 -40.74 -42.89 -15.31
C GLY A 33 -41.24 -41.61 -15.97
N HIS A 34 -42.42 -41.70 -16.59
CA HIS A 34 -43.10 -40.68 -17.38
C HIS A 34 -43.59 -39.48 -16.56
N GLY A 35 -43.55 -38.30 -17.18
CA GLY A 35 -44.67 -37.34 -17.13
C GLY A 35 -44.53 -36.13 -16.20
N GLY A 36 -44.69 -34.94 -16.77
CA GLY A 36 -45.36 -33.82 -16.07
C GLY A 36 -44.56 -32.53 -15.85
N GLN A 37 -44.73 -31.60 -16.79
CA GLN A 37 -44.88 -30.14 -16.62
C GLN A 37 -43.83 -29.25 -15.91
N ARG A 38 -43.57 -28.13 -16.60
CA ARG A 38 -43.24 -26.76 -16.13
C ARG A 38 -41.94 -26.58 -15.34
N GLU A 39 -41.02 -25.81 -15.93
CA GLU A 39 -40.82 -24.40 -15.57
C GLU A 39 -39.78 -23.78 -16.52
N VAL A 40 -40.17 -22.74 -17.27
CA VAL A 40 -39.20 -21.93 -18.01
C VAL A 40 -38.45 -21.10 -16.98
N ARG A 41 -37.36 -21.64 -16.43
CA ARG A 41 -36.40 -20.86 -15.65
C ARG A 41 -35.78 -19.84 -16.58
N ARG A 42 -36.25 -18.60 -16.49
CA ARG A 42 -35.50 -17.45 -16.99
C ARG A 42 -34.15 -17.48 -16.28
N HIS A 43 -33.09 -17.63 -17.06
CA HIS A 43 -31.72 -17.48 -16.57
C HIS A 43 -31.57 -16.02 -16.16
N VAL A 44 -31.62 -15.74 -14.86
CA VAL A 44 -31.19 -14.46 -14.31
C VAL A 44 -29.67 -14.50 -14.37
N PRO A 45 -29.00 -13.64 -15.15
CA PRO A 45 -27.54 -13.60 -15.11
C PRO A 45 -27.12 -13.20 -13.69
N ALA A 46 -26.18 -13.96 -13.13
CA ALA A 46 -25.57 -13.64 -11.85
C ALA A 46 -25.01 -12.21 -11.90
N VAL A 47 -25.25 -11.46 -10.82
CA VAL A 47 -24.61 -10.18 -10.55
C VAL A 47 -23.10 -10.39 -10.68
N GLY A 48 -22.49 -9.69 -11.64
CA GLY A 48 -21.08 -9.86 -11.95
C GLY A 48 -20.20 -9.64 -10.72
N GLU A 49 -19.26 -10.55 -10.51
CA GLU A 49 -18.08 -10.33 -9.69
C GLU A 49 -17.45 -9.00 -10.13
N ARG A 50 -17.48 -8.01 -9.25
CA ARG A 50 -16.70 -6.79 -9.43
C ARG A 50 -15.23 -7.22 -9.33
N ASP A 51 -14.47 -6.84 -10.34
CA ASP A 51 -13.03 -7.08 -10.43
C ASP A 51 -12.34 -6.35 -9.26
N ASP A 52 -12.05 -7.09 -8.17
CA ASP A 52 -11.53 -6.56 -6.90
C ASP A 52 -10.19 -5.81 -7.09
N THR A 53 -9.45 -6.17 -8.14
CA THR A 53 -8.19 -5.53 -8.54
C THR A 53 -8.36 -4.07 -8.97
N SER A 54 -9.53 -3.66 -9.49
CA SER A 54 -9.80 -2.26 -9.81
C SER A 54 -10.15 -1.43 -8.58
N SER A 55 -10.71 -2.06 -7.53
CA SER A 55 -11.01 -1.39 -6.26
C SER A 55 -9.73 -1.12 -5.45
N THR A 56 -8.69 -1.95 -5.62
CA THR A 56 -7.41 -1.72 -4.94
C THR A 56 -6.61 -0.57 -5.54
N ARG A 57 -6.64 -0.35 -6.87
CA ARG A 57 -5.87 0.74 -7.50
C ARG A 57 -6.28 2.14 -7.02
N GLY A 58 -7.51 2.27 -6.51
CA GLY A 58 -8.02 3.51 -5.96
C GLY A 58 -7.74 3.70 -4.46
N SER A 59 -7.01 2.82 -3.78
CA SER A 59 -6.71 2.99 -2.35
C SER A 59 -5.32 3.57 -2.11
N VAL A 60 -5.15 4.28 -1.00
CA VAL A 60 -3.84 4.80 -0.57
C VAL A 60 -2.86 3.65 -0.33
N ALA A 61 -3.35 2.55 0.27
CA ALA A 61 -2.55 1.37 0.55
C ALA A 61 -1.87 0.77 -0.68
N TYR A 62 -2.51 0.83 -1.86
CA TYR A 62 -1.95 0.32 -3.12
C TYR A 62 -0.63 1.00 -3.51
N TYR A 63 -0.51 2.31 -3.26
CA TYR A 63 0.72 3.05 -3.57
C TYR A 63 1.90 2.69 -2.67
N PHE A 64 1.63 2.00 -1.55
CA PHE A 64 2.61 1.68 -0.52
C PHE A 64 2.67 0.18 -0.19
N SER A 65 2.16 -0.68 -1.09
CA SER A 65 2.16 -2.14 -0.90
C SER A 65 2.89 -2.85 -2.05
N PRO A 66 4.13 -3.34 -1.84
CA PRO A 66 4.94 -3.16 -0.63
C PRO A 66 5.54 -1.73 -0.53
N PRO A 67 5.93 -1.27 0.67
CA PRO A 67 6.73 -0.05 0.83
C PRO A 67 8.03 -0.13 0.02
N GLN A 68 8.40 0.95 -0.64
CA GLN A 68 9.59 0.98 -1.50
C GLN A 68 10.80 1.56 -0.75
N PRO A 69 11.97 0.91 -0.76
CA PRO A 69 13.18 1.49 -0.19
C PRO A 69 13.61 2.74 -0.96
N TYR A 70 14.54 3.51 -0.40
CA TYR A 70 15.12 4.67 -1.08
C TYR A 70 15.58 4.33 -2.52
N PRO A 71 15.25 5.14 -3.54
CA PRO A 71 14.71 6.51 -3.46
C PRO A 71 13.19 6.63 -3.26
N GLY A 72 12.46 5.52 -3.19
CA GLY A 72 11.00 5.51 -3.15
C GLY A 72 10.36 5.86 -4.50
N PRO A 73 9.04 6.04 -4.55
CA PRO A 73 8.33 6.33 -5.77
C PRO A 73 8.46 7.83 -6.13
N THR A 74 8.36 8.15 -7.42
CA THR A 74 8.52 9.53 -7.89
C THR A 74 7.30 10.39 -7.58
N TRP A 75 7.49 11.42 -6.77
CA TRP A 75 6.51 12.48 -6.57
C TRP A 75 6.61 13.55 -7.65
N THR A 76 5.48 14.13 -8.02
CA THR A 76 5.40 15.23 -8.98
C THR A 76 4.61 16.41 -8.41
N LYS A 77 4.87 17.61 -8.93
CA LYS A 77 4.08 18.82 -8.65
C LYS A 77 3.94 19.62 -9.94
N GLY A 78 2.71 19.91 -10.34
CA GLY A 78 2.43 20.51 -11.66
C GLY A 78 2.98 19.67 -12.83
N GLY A 79 2.96 18.34 -12.68
CA GLY A 79 3.46 17.39 -13.69
C GLY A 79 4.98 17.25 -13.77
N ARG A 80 5.75 17.94 -12.92
CA ARG A 80 7.22 17.87 -12.90
C ARG A 80 7.70 17.02 -11.73
N PRO A 81 8.73 16.17 -11.89
CA PRO A 81 9.35 15.46 -10.77
C PRO A 81 9.83 16.43 -9.69
N VAL A 82 9.64 16.05 -8.43
CA VAL A 82 10.07 16.80 -7.25
C VAL A 82 11.43 16.28 -6.77
N ASP A 83 12.29 17.16 -6.24
CA ASP A 83 13.57 16.76 -5.63
C ASP A 83 13.29 15.87 -4.41
N GLY A 84 14.02 14.77 -4.24
CA GLY A 84 13.81 13.85 -3.12
C GLY A 84 14.01 14.50 -1.74
N ARG A 85 14.73 15.62 -1.65
CA ARG A 85 14.87 16.41 -0.41
C ARG A 85 13.73 17.42 -0.21
N GLU A 86 12.90 17.65 -1.22
CA GLU A 86 11.65 18.40 -1.07
C GLU A 86 10.51 17.46 -0.68
N LEU A 87 10.39 16.30 -1.34
CA LEU A 87 9.44 15.26 -0.94
C LEU A 87 9.96 13.88 -1.34
N ASN A 88 10.00 12.96 -0.39
CA ASN A 88 10.10 11.53 -0.65
C ASN A 88 9.20 10.74 0.31
N SER A 89 8.89 9.50 -0.07
CA SER A 89 8.21 8.52 0.76
C SER A 89 8.92 7.18 0.61
N ILE A 90 9.52 6.68 1.67
CA ILE A 90 10.38 5.49 1.62
C ILE A 90 9.98 4.49 2.69
N ALA A 91 10.24 3.21 2.46
CA ALA A 91 10.16 2.17 3.47
C ALA A 91 11.08 2.52 4.66
N GLY A 92 10.65 2.13 5.85
CA GLY A 92 11.52 2.18 7.02
C GLY A 92 12.75 1.27 6.83
N PRO A 93 13.90 1.61 7.45
CA PRO A 93 15.15 0.87 7.29
C PRO A 93 15.08 -0.57 7.79
N ASP A 94 15.69 -1.47 7.01
CA ASP A 94 15.61 -2.89 7.29
C ASP A 94 16.29 -3.30 8.60
N HIS A 95 17.39 -2.64 8.94
CA HIS A 95 18.19 -2.92 10.14
C HIS A 95 17.48 -2.53 11.46
N CYS A 96 16.28 -1.94 11.37
CA CYS A 96 15.41 -1.63 12.49
C CYS A 96 14.09 -2.41 12.43
N ASP A 97 13.97 -3.35 11.50
CA ASP A 97 12.76 -4.12 11.25
C ASP A 97 11.54 -3.24 10.88
N TRP A 98 11.78 -2.08 10.24
CA TRP A 98 10.75 -1.08 9.94
C TRP A 98 10.24 -1.09 8.49
N GLN A 99 10.64 -2.08 7.70
CA GLN A 99 10.35 -2.12 6.27
C GLN A 99 8.86 -2.30 5.90
N SER A 100 7.98 -2.56 6.87
CA SER A 100 6.52 -2.49 6.70
C SER A 100 5.93 -1.07 6.87
N ALA A 101 6.69 -0.13 7.45
CA ALA A 101 6.28 1.26 7.60
C ALA A 101 6.76 2.12 6.42
N VAL A 102 6.03 3.20 6.13
CA VAL A 102 6.45 4.26 5.21
C VAL A 102 6.77 5.52 5.99
N MET A 103 7.92 6.09 5.69
CA MET A 103 8.39 7.37 6.21
C MET A 103 8.35 8.39 5.08
N MET A 104 7.42 9.34 5.14
CA MET A 104 7.36 10.46 4.22
C MET A 104 8.13 11.64 4.79
N HIS A 105 9.13 12.13 4.05
CA HIS A 105 9.92 13.31 4.40
C HIS A 105 9.50 14.45 3.51
N LEU A 106 8.92 15.49 4.10
CA LEU A 106 8.46 16.68 3.40
C LEU A 106 9.27 17.89 3.86
N GLY A 107 9.86 18.59 2.90
CA GLY A 107 10.57 19.83 3.15
C GLY A 107 9.65 20.93 3.65
N TRP A 108 10.15 21.69 4.63
CA TRP A 108 9.41 22.73 5.30
C TRP A 108 10.19 24.06 5.34
N PRO A 109 9.60 25.20 4.93
CA PRO A 109 8.22 25.40 4.45
C PRO A 109 7.84 24.61 3.19
N LEU A 110 6.55 24.32 3.01
CA LEU A 110 6.06 23.51 1.88
C LEU A 110 6.61 24.02 0.52
N GLY A 111 7.20 23.14 -0.29
CA GLY A 111 7.82 23.53 -1.57
C GLY A 111 9.30 23.88 -1.51
N THR A 112 9.96 23.69 -0.37
CA THR A 112 11.41 23.88 -0.25
C THR A 112 12.16 22.56 -0.26
N VAL A 113 13.40 22.62 -0.76
CA VAL A 113 14.38 21.53 -0.67
C VAL A 113 15.06 21.61 0.69
N SER A 114 14.86 20.62 1.55
CA SER A 114 15.51 20.58 2.87
C SER A 114 17.04 20.48 2.74
N GLN A 115 17.74 21.28 3.53
CA GLN A 115 19.20 21.24 3.70
C GLN A 115 19.60 20.54 5.00
N SER A 116 18.67 20.38 5.93
CA SER A 116 18.89 19.67 7.20
C SER A 116 17.61 18.97 7.69
N THR A 117 17.76 18.10 8.68
CA THR A 117 16.63 17.40 9.32
C THR A 117 15.68 18.33 10.07
N ALA A 118 16.15 19.50 10.52
CA ALA A 118 15.31 20.50 11.17
C ALA A 118 14.28 21.13 10.21
N GLU A 119 14.52 21.06 8.91
CA GLU A 119 13.66 21.56 7.84
C GLU A 119 12.78 20.45 7.25
N ILE A 120 12.68 19.30 7.92
CA ILE A 120 11.85 18.17 7.48
C ILE A 120 10.67 18.01 8.42
N ARG A 121 9.47 17.88 7.85
CA ARG A 121 8.34 17.25 8.53
C ARG A 121 8.28 15.79 8.09
N GLN A 122 8.43 14.88 9.04
CA GLN A 122 8.31 13.45 8.79
C GLN A 122 6.90 12.97 9.17
N PHE A 123 6.24 12.25 8.27
CA PHE A 123 4.92 11.65 8.51
C PHE A 123 4.99 10.15 8.30
N ILE A 124 4.30 9.40 9.14
CA ILE A 124 4.49 7.96 9.26
C ILE A 124 3.22 7.22 8.87
N ARG A 125 3.35 6.27 7.95
CA ARG A 125 2.37 5.20 7.76
C ARG A 125 2.91 3.93 8.36
N ASP A 126 2.39 3.52 9.52
CA ASP A 126 2.85 2.32 10.21
C ASP A 126 1.64 1.44 10.60
N PRO A 127 1.12 0.64 9.65
CA PRO A 127 -0.06 -0.19 9.91
C PRO A 127 0.24 -1.39 10.84
N GLU A 128 1.50 -1.81 10.91
CA GLU A 128 1.96 -2.94 11.74
C GLU A 128 2.50 -2.49 13.11
N GLY A 129 2.69 -1.18 13.32
CA GLY A 129 3.16 -0.60 14.58
C GLY A 129 4.64 -0.87 14.89
N VAL A 130 5.48 -1.07 13.87
CA VAL A 130 6.90 -1.45 14.03
C VAL A 130 7.79 -0.33 14.57
N ILE A 131 7.42 0.94 14.39
CA ILE A 131 8.25 2.09 14.85
C ILE A 131 8.15 2.30 16.36
N GLY A 132 6.95 2.15 16.94
CA GLY A 132 6.74 2.09 18.40
C GLY A 132 7.06 3.36 19.23
N TYR A 133 7.63 4.43 18.66
CA TYR A 133 7.96 5.66 19.39
C TYR A 133 8.04 6.91 18.50
N GLY A 134 8.00 8.10 19.13
CA GLY A 134 8.33 9.38 18.47
C GLY A 134 7.29 9.90 17.46
N VAL A 135 6.17 9.19 17.32
CA VAL A 135 5.03 9.57 16.48
C VAL A 135 3.95 10.17 17.38
N ARG A 136 3.43 11.35 17.00
CA ARG A 136 2.53 12.13 17.87
C ARG A 136 1.13 11.57 18.02
N ASP A 137 0.72 10.69 17.10
CA ASP A 137 -0.61 10.10 17.07
C ASP A 137 -0.59 8.77 16.31
N LYS A 138 -1.76 8.14 16.13
CA LYS A 138 -1.93 6.90 15.37
C LYS A 138 -2.24 7.19 13.91
N LEU A 139 -1.83 6.26 13.05
CA LEU A 139 -2.33 6.15 11.67
C LEU A 139 -3.86 5.95 11.72
N ALA A 140 -4.60 6.73 10.94
CA ALA A 140 -6.02 6.45 10.67
C ALA A 140 -6.20 6.15 9.19
N ILE A 141 -6.85 5.04 8.89
CA ILE A 141 -7.14 4.54 7.53
C ILE A 141 -8.64 4.72 7.27
N ALA A 142 -9.02 5.03 6.03
CA ALA A 142 -10.39 5.28 5.63
C ALA A 142 -11.07 6.36 6.50
N THR A 143 -10.39 7.48 6.67
CA THR A 143 -10.91 8.68 7.35
C THR A 143 -11.52 9.65 6.35
N ASP A 144 -12.16 10.71 6.83
CA ASP A 144 -12.50 11.88 6.02
C ASP A 144 -11.36 12.90 6.02
N LEU A 145 -11.29 13.73 4.97
CA LEU A 145 -10.49 14.95 4.98
C LEU A 145 -11.13 16.00 5.91
N PRO A 146 -10.35 16.72 6.72
CA PRO A 146 -10.83 17.91 7.41
C PRO A 146 -11.37 18.96 6.44
N ASP A 147 -12.39 19.73 6.86
CA ASP A 147 -13.01 20.78 6.03
C ASP A 147 -12.03 21.85 5.53
N ASP A 148 -10.96 22.09 6.30
CA ASP A 148 -9.92 23.06 5.97
C ASP A 148 -8.68 22.45 5.30
N ALA A 149 -8.70 21.14 5.02
CA ALA A 149 -7.62 20.46 4.31
C ALA A 149 -7.44 21.05 2.92
N ARG A 150 -6.17 21.28 2.56
CA ARG A 150 -5.79 21.87 1.28
C ARG A 150 -4.91 20.92 0.52
N ASP A 151 -5.26 20.75 -0.75
CA ASP A 151 -4.41 20.09 -1.72
C ASP A 151 -3.10 20.86 -1.88
N THR A 152 -1.99 20.14 -1.73
CA THR A 152 -0.64 20.71 -1.84
C THR A 152 -0.12 20.75 -3.28
N GLY A 153 -0.79 20.05 -4.20
CA GLY A 153 -0.37 19.83 -5.57
C GLY A 153 0.68 18.73 -5.75
N TYR A 154 1.16 18.08 -4.68
CA TYR A 154 2.04 16.91 -4.79
C TYR A 154 1.24 15.68 -5.18
N ARG A 155 1.78 14.88 -6.11
CA ARG A 155 1.16 13.70 -6.69
C ARG A 155 2.10 12.52 -6.83
N ASN A 156 1.59 11.32 -6.60
CA ASN A 156 2.22 10.06 -6.99
C ASN A 156 1.19 9.22 -7.78
N GLY A 157 1.20 9.30 -9.11
CA GLY A 157 0.06 8.83 -9.89
C GLY A 157 -1.21 9.61 -9.53
N GLU A 158 -2.26 8.92 -9.10
CA GLU A 158 -3.52 9.52 -8.63
C GLU A 158 -3.50 9.83 -7.12
N LEU A 159 -2.46 9.42 -6.39
CA LEU A 159 -2.30 9.73 -4.98
C LEU A 159 -2.02 11.21 -4.79
N GLU A 160 -2.73 11.84 -3.86
CA GLU A 160 -2.65 13.26 -3.55
C GLU A 160 -2.20 13.48 -2.11
N LEU A 161 -1.38 14.50 -1.90
CA LEU A 161 -1.01 14.96 -0.56
C LEU A 161 -1.81 16.21 -0.18
N TRP A 162 -2.47 16.14 0.97
CA TRP A 162 -3.28 17.19 1.57
C TRP A 162 -2.75 17.55 2.95
N LEU A 163 -2.87 18.83 3.33
CA LEU A 163 -2.49 19.32 4.66
C LEU A 163 -3.60 20.19 5.23
N SER A 164 -3.89 20.06 6.52
CA SER A 164 -4.90 20.85 7.22
C SER A 164 -4.24 21.83 8.20
N PRO A 165 -4.61 23.13 8.16
CA PRO A 165 -4.22 24.08 9.20
C PRO A 165 -4.71 23.72 10.61
N SER A 166 -5.90 23.13 10.73
CA SER A 166 -6.47 22.69 12.01
C SER A 166 -5.82 21.42 12.57
N ASP A 167 -5.07 20.69 11.74
CA ASP A 167 -4.32 19.49 12.13
C ASP A 167 -2.86 19.54 11.63
N PRO A 168 -2.01 20.39 12.24
CA PRO A 168 -0.62 20.58 11.81
C PRO A 168 0.29 19.37 12.05
N ASP A 169 -0.21 18.37 12.79
CA ASP A 169 0.49 17.16 13.20
C ASP A 169 0.12 15.95 12.34
N ALA A 170 -0.52 16.17 11.19
CA ALA A 170 -0.79 15.13 10.23
C ALA A 170 -0.58 15.57 8.78
N ALA A 171 -0.37 14.57 7.93
CA ALA A 171 -0.55 14.66 6.49
C ALA A 171 -1.70 13.74 6.09
N TYR A 172 -2.48 14.17 5.11
CA TYR A 172 -3.59 13.39 4.59
C TYR A 172 -3.23 12.92 3.18
N LEU A 173 -3.26 11.62 2.97
CA LEU A 173 -3.02 11.01 1.66
C LEU A 173 -4.37 10.58 1.12
N ARG A 174 -4.67 10.94 -0.12
CA ARG A 174 -5.95 10.63 -0.76
C ARG A 174 -5.73 9.93 -2.09
N ALA A 175 -6.45 8.84 -2.32
CA ALA A 175 -6.61 8.21 -3.62
C ALA A 175 -8.10 7.98 -3.85
N GLY A 176 -8.68 8.59 -4.89
CA GLY A 176 -10.13 8.54 -5.09
C GLY A 176 -10.93 9.01 -3.86
N ASP A 177 -11.73 8.10 -3.29
CA ASP A 177 -12.52 8.32 -2.07
C ASP A 177 -11.83 7.79 -0.80
N ASP A 178 -10.68 7.10 -0.92
CA ASP A 178 -9.90 6.61 0.21
C ASP A 178 -8.95 7.68 0.72
N VAL A 179 -8.94 7.89 2.03
CA VAL A 179 -8.07 8.84 2.71
C VAL A 179 -7.43 8.17 3.92
N GLU A 180 -6.12 8.34 4.04
CA GLU A 180 -5.37 8.01 5.25
C GLU A 180 -4.83 9.28 5.90
N ARG A 181 -4.89 9.35 7.24
CA ARG A 181 -4.25 10.38 8.04
C ARG A 181 -2.96 9.83 8.63
N TRP A 182 -1.84 10.34 8.16
CA TRP A 182 -0.50 9.94 8.58
C TRP A 182 0.00 10.87 9.69
N PRO A 183 0.23 10.37 10.90
CA PRO A 183 0.71 11.17 12.01
C PRO A 183 2.14 11.68 11.79
N ARG A 184 2.42 12.89 12.29
CA ARG A 184 3.74 13.51 12.30
C ARG A 184 4.63 12.85 13.35
N ALA A 185 5.87 12.58 12.97
CA ALA A 185 6.97 12.36 13.91
C ALA A 185 7.61 13.71 14.29
N ASP A 186 7.81 13.92 15.59
CA ASP A 186 8.58 15.07 16.09
C ASP A 186 9.27 14.79 17.43
N PRO A 187 10.62 14.83 17.51
CA PRO A 187 11.55 15.02 16.37
C PRO A 187 11.38 13.91 15.34
N ILE A 188 12.02 14.04 14.17
CA ILE A 188 12.01 12.95 13.18
C ILE A 188 12.46 11.65 13.85
N VAL A 189 11.77 10.56 13.53
CA VAL A 189 12.13 9.24 13.99
C VAL A 189 13.28 8.73 13.13
N ALA A 190 14.29 8.21 13.82
CA ALA A 190 15.43 7.50 13.25
C ALA A 190 15.68 6.24 14.11
N CYS A 191 16.39 5.29 13.51
CA CYS A 191 16.92 4.12 14.20
C CYS A 191 17.72 4.53 15.44
N ARG A 192 17.61 3.72 16.49
CA ARG A 192 18.38 3.87 17.72
C ARG A 192 19.57 2.92 17.74
#